data_AF-A0A954MQR0-F1
#
_entry.id   AF-A0A954MQR0-F1
#
_cell.length_a   1.000
_cell.length_b   1.000
_cell.length_c   1.000
_cell.angle_alpha   90.00
_cell.angle_beta   90.00
_cell.angle_gamma   90.00
#
_symmetry.space_group_name_H-M   'P 1'
#
loop_
_entity.id
_entity.type
_entity.pdbx_description
1 polymer ?
#
loop_
_entity_poly.entity_id
_entity_poly.type
_entity_poly.pdbx_seq_one_letter_code
_entity_poly.pdbx_strand_id
1 'polypeptide(L)'
;MKNIEVQISDIQIGERHRKAMGDLEGLARSIKADELFHPIGLTPQNELIFGLRRLTACREILGWTTIPARIIDVASIVHGEFVENSFRKDLTLSERVTLADALRAYSHGGDRRSDQLRNCEVEALTVDEAAKRAGLGGKDDYYRFMKAKENGVPELMEAIDTGKVSVSLAAKIAGLPPEDQQESVRRGKLVEKRDPHDFYPTPRGVTEALLQHVQFPASVWEPACGDGAISEVLQVAGYSVDSSDLIDRGYGDVEDFMTTSRRAESIITNPPYSKAEEFVRRALELTTGKVAMLLPLTFLESERRESLFENSCLKWLYVFRDRIPIYKGGAVARGNGRVAYAWYVWEHGHAGPPMIGWVHSERKGVILGPLPDCDGTAPITLDLSATEMPDNRQLELISELRIHIEEAHELGRPMQADLLLSEWADWEGMTLTFAERLMKELPAEVRGLLDNGLPPAA
;
A
#
# COMPACT_ATOMS: atom_id res chain seq x y z
N MET A 1 47.89 -16.00 9.40
CA MET A 1 47.56 -15.52 10.75
C MET A 1 48.52 -16.16 11.74
N LYS A 2 49.31 -15.38 12.49
CA LYS A 2 50.30 -15.89 13.45
C LYS A 2 49.70 -15.81 14.86
N ASN A 3 49.62 -16.94 15.56
CA ASN A 3 49.44 -16.94 17.01
C ASN A 3 50.77 -16.50 17.63
N ILE A 4 50.73 -15.53 18.55
CA ILE A 4 51.89 -15.07 19.29
C ILE A 4 51.63 -15.24 20.78
N GLU A 5 52.68 -15.51 21.56
CA GLU A 5 52.58 -15.39 23.01
C GLU A 5 52.87 -13.96 23.43
N VAL A 6 52.00 -13.41 24.28
CA VAL A 6 52.10 -12.04 24.77
C VAL A 6 52.13 -12.06 26.30
N GLN A 7 52.97 -11.21 26.89
CA GLN A 7 52.99 -11.00 28.33
C GLN A 7 51.68 -10.35 28.77
N ILE A 8 51.02 -10.93 29.78
CA ILE A 8 49.74 -10.43 30.27
C ILE A 8 49.87 -9.00 30.83
N SER A 9 51.05 -8.62 31.34
CA SER A 9 51.36 -7.28 31.83
C SER A 9 51.29 -6.20 30.75
N ASP A 10 51.52 -6.59 29.49
CA ASP A 10 51.67 -5.65 28.37
C ASP A 10 50.34 -5.40 27.67
N ILE A 11 49.27 -6.08 28.09
CA ILE A 11 47.93 -6.01 27.50
C ILE A 11 47.15 -4.85 28.10
N GLN A 12 46.74 -3.93 27.23
CA GLN A 12 45.92 -2.78 27.61
C GLN A 12 44.43 -3.12 27.50
N ILE A 13 43.65 -2.79 28.53
CA ILE A 13 42.20 -3.01 28.56
C ILE A 13 41.51 -1.64 28.47
N GLY A 14 40.98 -1.28 27.31
CA GLY A 14 40.14 -0.09 27.12
C GLY A 14 38.74 -0.19 27.76
N GLU A 15 37.89 0.82 27.54
CA GLU A 15 36.51 0.85 28.05
C GLU A 15 35.66 -0.30 27.50
N ARG A 16 34.81 -0.91 28.33
CA ARG A 16 34.01 -2.09 27.97
C ARG A 16 32.55 -1.93 28.33
N HIS A 17 31.67 -2.41 27.45
CA HIS A 17 30.22 -2.35 27.62
C HIS A 17 29.64 -3.41 28.58
N ARG A 18 30.37 -4.50 28.90
CA ARG A 18 29.89 -5.57 29.81
C ARG A 18 30.55 -5.48 31.20
N LYS A 19 29.75 -5.19 32.23
CA LYS A 19 30.20 -5.07 33.64
C LYS A 19 30.13 -6.37 34.46
N ALA A 20 29.38 -7.38 34.01
CA ALA A 20 29.21 -8.65 34.74
C ALA A 20 30.05 -9.79 34.12
N MET A 21 30.95 -10.39 34.91
CA MET A 21 31.95 -11.37 34.45
C MET A 21 31.47 -12.83 34.44
N GLY A 22 30.35 -13.15 35.11
CA GLY A 22 29.80 -14.52 35.21
C GLY A 22 30.73 -15.48 35.97
N ASP A 23 30.52 -16.79 35.80
CA ASP A 23 31.36 -17.83 36.42
C ASP A 23 32.75 -17.88 35.74
N LEU A 24 33.74 -17.28 36.41
CA LEU A 24 35.15 -17.31 35.98
C LEU A 24 35.88 -18.55 36.51
N GLU A 25 35.46 -19.12 37.63
CA GLU A 25 36.10 -20.29 38.25
C GLU A 25 35.82 -21.57 37.44
N GLY A 26 34.60 -21.73 36.93
CA GLY A 26 34.26 -22.79 35.98
C GLY A 26 35.05 -22.69 34.68
N LEU A 27 35.21 -21.46 34.16
CA LEU A 27 35.99 -21.20 32.95
C LEU A 27 37.48 -21.50 33.16
N ALA A 28 38.06 -21.09 34.29
CA ALA A 28 39.45 -21.39 34.63
C ALA A 28 39.72 -22.90 34.75
N ARG A 29 38.80 -23.65 35.35
CA ARG A 29 38.90 -25.13 35.43
C ARG A 29 38.92 -25.77 34.04
N SER A 30 38.06 -25.32 33.12
CA SER A 30 38.04 -25.81 31.74
C SER A 30 39.33 -25.46 30.98
N ILE A 31 39.84 -24.23 31.11
CA ILE A 31 41.10 -23.82 30.45
C ILE A 31 42.30 -24.62 30.98
N LYS A 32 42.30 -24.98 32.27
CA LYS A 32 43.35 -25.82 32.86
C LYS A 32 43.30 -27.27 32.37
N ALA A 33 42.12 -27.78 32.02
CA ALA A 33 41.92 -29.15 31.59
C ALA A 33 42.17 -29.34 30.08
N ASP A 34 41.68 -28.40 29.25
CA ASP A 34 41.61 -28.56 27.79
C ASP A 34 42.48 -27.54 27.02
N GLU A 35 43.36 -26.83 27.72
CA GLU A 35 44.15 -25.68 27.23
C GLU A 35 43.29 -24.51 26.72
N LEU A 36 43.92 -23.37 26.43
CA LEU A 36 43.20 -22.20 25.90
C LEU A 36 42.89 -22.38 24.41
N PHE A 37 41.78 -23.05 24.11
CA PHE A 37 41.39 -23.38 22.73
C PHE A 37 41.20 -22.15 21.82
N HIS A 38 40.63 -21.07 22.36
CA HIS A 38 40.44 -19.82 21.63
C HIS A 38 41.40 -18.75 22.18
N PRO A 39 42.42 -18.31 21.41
CA PRO A 39 43.31 -17.24 21.84
C PRO A 39 42.56 -15.92 21.96
N ILE A 40 43.14 -14.98 22.72
CA ILE A 40 42.62 -13.62 22.85
C ILE A 40 42.93 -12.79 21.60
N GLY A 41 42.16 -11.75 21.32
CA GLY A 41 42.38 -10.84 20.20
C GLY A 41 43.01 -9.55 20.68
N LEU A 42 44.14 -9.14 20.10
CA LEU A 42 44.86 -7.91 20.42
C LEU A 42 45.07 -7.05 19.16
N THR A 43 45.14 -5.73 19.33
CA THR A 43 45.65 -4.83 18.28
C THR A 43 47.18 -4.96 18.16
N PRO A 44 47.81 -4.44 17.09
CA PRO A 44 49.28 -4.35 17.01
C PRO A 44 49.92 -3.57 18.18
N GLN A 45 49.13 -2.76 18.90
CA GLN A 45 49.53 -1.98 20.07
C GLN A 45 49.23 -2.68 21.40
N ASN A 46 48.95 -3.99 21.39
CA ASN A 46 48.58 -4.81 22.56
C ASN A 46 47.31 -4.37 23.29
N GLU A 47 46.41 -3.66 22.62
CA GLU A 47 45.08 -3.37 23.16
C GLU A 47 44.17 -4.57 22.97
N LEU A 48 43.47 -4.99 24.02
CA LEU A 48 42.54 -6.11 23.95
C LEU A 48 41.33 -5.75 23.07
N ILE A 49 40.99 -6.61 22.11
CA ILE A 49 39.80 -6.48 21.28
C ILE A 49 38.71 -7.40 21.84
N PHE A 50 39.03 -8.69 22.01
CA PHE A 50 38.12 -9.68 22.58
C PHE A 50 38.84 -10.71 23.46
N GLY A 51 38.05 -11.41 24.29
CA GLY A 51 38.56 -12.47 25.16
C GLY A 51 38.81 -12.04 26.61
N LEU A 52 38.21 -10.92 27.06
CA LEU A 52 38.37 -10.41 28.43
C LEU A 52 38.16 -11.46 29.51
N ARG A 53 37.09 -12.27 29.44
CA ARG A 53 36.84 -13.33 30.45
C ARG A 53 37.94 -14.39 30.51
N ARG A 54 38.53 -14.74 29.36
CA ARG A 54 39.65 -15.69 29.26
C ARG A 54 40.91 -15.05 29.81
N LEU A 55 41.19 -13.80 29.44
CA LEU A 55 42.31 -13.03 30.00
C LEU A 55 42.21 -12.92 31.52
N THR A 56 41.04 -12.56 32.04
CA THR A 56 40.78 -12.45 33.49
C THR A 56 40.91 -13.80 34.19
N ALA A 57 40.36 -14.90 33.64
CA ALA A 57 40.50 -16.23 34.22
C ALA A 57 41.98 -16.70 34.23
N CYS A 58 42.71 -16.47 33.14
CA CYS A 58 44.14 -16.81 33.04
C CYS A 58 45.00 -15.96 33.98
N ARG A 59 44.69 -14.66 34.12
CA ARG A 59 45.44 -13.71 34.97
C ARG A 59 45.16 -13.90 36.46
N GLU A 60 43.89 -13.93 36.85
CA GLU A 60 43.47 -13.80 38.25
C GLU A 60 43.28 -15.14 38.96
N ILE A 61 42.99 -16.22 38.22
CA ILE A 61 42.73 -17.55 38.81
C ILE A 61 43.86 -18.53 38.51
N LEU A 62 44.32 -18.60 37.25
CA LEU A 62 45.37 -19.55 36.84
C LEU A 62 46.79 -19.02 37.02
N GLY A 63 46.96 -17.72 37.21
CA GLY A 63 48.26 -17.08 37.46
C GLY A 63 49.23 -17.15 36.28
N TRP A 64 48.73 -17.20 35.04
CA TRP A 64 49.58 -17.23 33.85
C TRP A 64 50.29 -15.89 33.66
N THR A 65 51.52 -15.94 33.16
CA THR A 65 52.33 -14.75 32.84
C THR A 65 52.28 -14.42 31.35
N THR A 66 52.19 -15.44 30.49
CA THR A 66 51.95 -15.30 29.05
C THR A 66 50.60 -15.89 28.66
N ILE A 67 50.01 -15.36 27.59
CA ILE A 67 48.76 -15.87 27.02
C ILE A 67 48.87 -15.88 25.49
N PRO A 68 48.39 -16.94 24.81
CA PRO A 68 48.38 -16.94 23.36
C PRO A 68 47.34 -15.94 22.84
N ALA A 69 47.80 -15.06 21.97
CA ALA A 69 47.03 -13.97 21.39
C ALA A 69 47.12 -13.97 19.86
N ARG A 70 46.11 -13.36 19.23
CA ARG A 70 46.06 -13.08 17.80
C ARG A 70 46.11 -11.58 17.60
N ILE A 71 47.08 -11.10 16.81
CA ILE A 71 47.12 -9.71 16.36
C ILE A 71 46.08 -9.50 15.26
N ILE A 72 45.23 -8.51 15.45
CA ILE A 72 44.15 -8.12 14.55
C ILE A 72 44.40 -6.67 14.16
N ASP A 73 44.60 -6.45 12.86
CA ASP A 73 44.70 -5.11 12.29
C ASP A 73 43.32 -4.45 12.28
N VAL A 74 43.20 -3.32 12.98
CA VAL A 74 41.95 -2.60 13.27
C VAL A 74 41.26 -2.12 11.99
N ALA A 75 42.01 -1.93 10.90
CA ALA A 75 41.45 -1.64 9.58
C ALA A 75 40.50 -2.73 9.05
N SER A 76 40.63 -3.98 9.54
CA SER A 76 39.75 -5.11 9.21
C SER A 76 38.55 -5.29 10.16
N ILE A 77 38.50 -4.54 11.28
CA ILE A 77 37.47 -4.69 12.33
C ILE A 77 36.12 -4.12 11.90
N VAL A 78 36.10 -3.10 11.04
CA VAL A 78 34.84 -2.60 10.43
C VAL A 78 34.15 -3.71 9.60
N HIS A 79 34.91 -4.70 9.14
CA HIS A 79 34.38 -5.92 8.52
C HIS A 79 34.07 -7.03 9.55
N GLY A 80 34.69 -6.99 10.73
CA GLY A 80 34.62 -8.02 11.77
C GLY A 80 33.50 -7.83 12.82
N GLU A 81 33.00 -6.61 13.04
CA GLU A 81 31.80 -6.37 13.87
C GLU A 81 30.56 -7.15 13.36
N PHE A 82 30.59 -7.54 12.09
CA PHE A 82 29.56 -8.33 11.42
C PHE A 82 29.42 -9.77 11.95
N VAL A 83 30.51 -10.36 12.45
CA VAL A 83 30.50 -11.78 12.87
C VAL A 83 30.14 -11.94 14.35
N GLU A 84 30.50 -10.97 15.21
CA GLU A 84 30.25 -11.10 16.66
C GLU A 84 28.78 -10.81 17.05
N ASN A 85 28.12 -9.87 16.37
CA ASN A 85 26.69 -9.60 16.60
C ASN A 85 25.74 -10.65 16.01
N SER A 86 26.24 -11.52 15.12
CA SER A 86 25.43 -12.58 14.50
C SER A 86 25.05 -13.72 15.46
N PHE A 87 25.58 -13.76 16.69
CA PHE A 87 25.41 -14.92 17.59
C PHE A 87 24.72 -14.67 18.93
N ARG A 88 24.14 -13.49 19.23
CA ARG A 88 23.26 -13.35 20.41
C ARG A 88 22.11 -12.36 20.19
N LYS A 89 20.92 -12.94 19.95
CA LYS A 89 19.60 -12.31 19.74
C LYS A 89 19.55 -11.46 18.47
N ASP A 90 18.56 -11.72 17.62
CA ASP A 90 18.35 -10.95 16.40
C ASP A 90 18.23 -9.47 16.75
N LEU A 91 19.08 -8.62 16.15
CA LEU A 91 19.05 -7.16 16.36
C LEU A 91 17.64 -6.63 16.08
N THR A 92 17.13 -5.78 16.97
CA THR A 92 15.84 -5.10 16.77
C THR A 92 15.95 -4.10 15.62
N LEU A 93 14.81 -3.66 15.08
CA LEU A 93 14.83 -2.68 13.99
C LEU A 93 15.44 -1.35 14.44
N SER A 94 15.19 -0.91 15.69
CA SER A 94 15.83 0.26 16.28
C SER A 94 17.35 0.15 16.34
N GLU A 95 17.87 -1.02 16.71
CA GLU A 95 19.32 -1.28 16.76
C GLU A 95 19.94 -1.27 15.37
N ARG A 96 19.25 -1.87 14.37
CA ARG A 96 19.70 -1.84 12.97
C ARG A 96 19.73 -0.43 12.39
N VAL A 97 18.74 0.41 12.69
CA VAL A 97 18.74 1.81 12.23
C VAL A 97 19.87 2.60 12.89
N THR A 98 20.11 2.39 14.19
CA THR A 98 21.23 3.02 14.90
C THR A 98 22.58 2.60 14.30
N LEU A 99 22.73 1.33 13.92
CA LEU A 99 23.90 0.83 13.21
C LEU A 99 24.04 1.47 11.82
N ALA A 100 22.94 1.61 11.08
CA ALA A 100 22.95 2.30 9.79
C ALA A 100 23.41 3.76 9.94
N ASP A 101 22.93 4.48 10.97
CA ASP A 101 23.36 5.84 11.27
C ASP A 101 24.85 5.92 11.63
N ALA A 102 25.34 4.99 12.44
CA ALA A 102 26.75 4.90 12.78
C ALA A 102 27.60 4.66 11.52
N LEU A 103 27.23 3.69 10.67
CA LEU A 103 27.91 3.40 9.42
C LEU A 103 27.97 4.60 8.48
N ARG A 104 26.91 5.43 8.44
CA ARG A 104 26.88 6.68 7.68
C ARG A 104 27.78 7.76 8.28
N ALA A 105 27.85 7.85 9.60
CA ALA A 105 28.66 8.84 10.30
C ALA A 105 30.18 8.53 10.25
N TYR A 106 30.56 7.28 9.99
CA TYR A 106 31.95 6.80 9.99
C TYR A 106 32.83 7.28 8.82
N SER A 107 32.42 8.30 8.07
CA SER A 107 33.31 9.03 7.15
C SER A 107 34.30 9.92 7.94
N HIS A 108 35.50 9.38 8.18
CA HIS A 108 36.69 9.99 8.81
C HIS A 108 36.61 10.37 10.30
N GLY A 109 36.94 9.42 11.16
CA GLY A 109 37.58 9.71 12.45
C GLY A 109 39.09 9.87 12.26
N GLY A 110 39.56 11.09 12.01
CA GLY A 110 40.99 11.39 11.96
C GLY A 110 41.62 11.40 13.34
N ASP A 111 42.44 10.39 13.65
CA ASP A 111 43.56 10.58 14.58
C ASP A 111 44.74 11.19 13.80
N ARG A 112 45.14 12.40 14.19
CA ARG A 112 46.09 13.27 13.46
C ARG A 112 47.56 12.90 13.70
N ARG A 113 47.93 11.63 13.62
CA ARG A 113 49.34 11.21 13.72
C ARG A 113 49.67 10.00 12.83
N SER A 114 49.78 10.21 11.53
CA SER A 114 50.87 9.65 10.72
C SER A 114 50.78 10.16 9.29
N ASP A 115 51.88 10.72 8.79
CA ASP A 115 52.01 11.30 7.44
C ASP A 115 52.06 10.26 6.29
N GLN A 116 51.54 9.04 6.49
CA GLN A 116 51.79 7.94 5.54
C GLN A 116 50.59 7.30 4.83
N LEU A 117 49.36 7.80 4.98
CA LEU A 117 48.23 7.36 4.14
C LEU A 117 47.38 8.55 3.72
N ARG A 118 47.73 9.18 2.58
CA ARG A 118 46.96 10.30 2.01
C ARG A 118 45.94 9.92 0.93
N ASN A 119 45.90 8.69 0.42
CA ASN A 119 45.06 8.38 -0.75
C ASN A 119 44.25 7.08 -0.60
N CYS A 120 43.27 7.05 0.30
CA CYS A 120 42.13 6.13 0.15
C CYS A 120 40.87 6.99 -0.02
N GLU A 121 40.47 7.25 -1.27
CA GLU A 121 39.14 7.77 -1.60
C GLU A 121 38.13 6.66 -1.27
N VAL A 122 37.62 6.63 -0.04
CA VAL A 122 36.49 5.77 0.32
C VAL A 122 35.25 6.66 0.29
N GLU A 123 34.43 6.48 -0.74
CA GLU A 123 33.16 7.20 -0.92
C GLU A 123 32.28 7.06 0.33
N ALA A 124 31.65 8.16 0.75
CA ALA A 124 30.70 8.17 1.85
C ALA A 124 29.54 7.22 1.52
N LEU A 125 29.18 6.36 2.48
CA LEU A 125 28.12 5.38 2.26
C LEU A 125 26.77 6.05 2.04
N THR A 126 26.08 5.60 1.00
CA THR A 126 24.69 6.00 0.78
C THR A 126 23.79 5.42 1.88
N VAL A 127 22.60 6.02 2.07
CA VAL A 127 21.61 5.52 3.05
C VAL A 127 21.25 4.06 2.78
N ASP A 128 21.14 3.70 1.50
CA ASP A 128 20.76 2.35 1.08
C ASP A 128 21.85 1.33 1.42
N GLU A 129 23.11 1.65 1.18
CA GLU A 129 24.24 0.77 1.49
C GLU A 129 24.42 0.60 3.00
N ALA A 130 24.32 1.69 3.76
CA ALA A 130 24.40 1.62 5.22
C ALA A 130 23.23 0.82 5.81
N ALA A 131 22.01 1.01 5.30
CA ALA A 131 20.84 0.26 5.74
C ALA A 131 20.97 -1.25 5.44
N LYS A 132 21.40 -1.61 4.23
CA LYS A 132 21.65 -3.02 3.84
C LYS A 132 22.75 -3.65 4.68
N ARG A 133 23.85 -2.93 4.92
CA ARG A 133 24.94 -3.38 5.82
C ARG A 133 24.46 -3.54 7.26
N ALA A 134 23.51 -2.73 7.71
CA ALA A 134 22.92 -2.89 9.03
C ALA A 134 21.83 -3.99 9.12
N GLY A 135 21.55 -4.70 8.03
CA GLY A 135 20.55 -5.78 8.00
C GLY A 135 19.10 -5.30 7.84
N LEU A 136 18.88 -4.09 7.30
CA LEU A 136 17.55 -3.61 6.85
C LEU A 136 17.30 -4.03 5.39
N GLY A 137 16.03 -4.00 4.95
CA GLY A 137 15.66 -4.29 3.56
C GLY A 137 16.16 -3.24 2.55
N GLY A 138 16.63 -2.09 3.02
CA GLY A 138 17.18 -0.99 2.22
C GLY A 138 16.81 0.38 2.78
N LYS A 139 17.03 1.43 1.99
CA LYS A 139 16.73 2.82 2.38
C LYS A 139 15.26 3.06 2.78
N ASP A 140 14.32 2.34 2.17
CA ASP A 140 12.88 2.56 2.42
C ASP A 140 12.48 2.15 3.84
N ASP A 141 13.03 1.05 4.35
CA ASP A 141 12.77 0.60 5.72
C ASP A 141 13.36 1.58 6.73
N TYR A 142 14.54 2.12 6.43
CA TYR A 142 15.15 3.20 7.20
C TYR A 142 14.24 4.44 7.26
N TYR A 143 13.77 4.96 6.13
CA TYR A 143 12.90 6.14 6.12
C TYR A 143 11.53 5.90 6.77
N ARG A 144 10.93 4.72 6.59
CA ARG A 144 9.67 4.34 7.25
C ARG A 144 9.84 4.31 8.77
N PHE A 145 10.96 3.76 9.24
CA PHE A 145 11.30 3.73 10.65
C PHE A 145 11.50 5.15 11.19
N MET A 146 12.26 6.00 10.50
CA MET A 146 12.48 7.39 10.92
C MET A 146 11.17 8.18 10.99
N LYS A 147 10.28 8.03 10.00
CA LYS A 147 8.94 8.62 10.04
C LYS A 147 8.14 8.17 11.26
N ALA A 148 8.19 6.88 11.60
CA ALA A 148 7.51 6.33 12.77
C ALA A 148 8.12 6.83 14.08
N LYS A 149 9.45 6.99 14.14
CA LYS A 149 10.16 7.55 15.30
C LYS A 149 9.86 9.02 15.53
N GLU A 150 9.73 9.80 14.45
CA GLU A 150 9.49 11.26 14.52
C GLU A 150 8.05 11.62 14.85
N ASN A 151 7.08 10.89 14.28
CA ASN A 151 5.65 11.25 14.34
C ASN A 151 4.79 10.25 15.14
N GLY A 152 5.41 9.17 15.64
CA GLY A 152 4.74 8.10 16.37
C GLY A 152 4.67 8.34 17.87
N VAL A 153 3.65 7.77 18.51
CA VAL A 153 3.57 7.65 19.98
C VAL A 153 4.67 6.71 20.52
N PRO A 154 5.17 6.90 21.75
CA PRO A 154 6.28 6.09 22.30
C PRO A 154 6.06 4.58 22.22
N GLU A 155 4.83 4.12 22.41
CA GLU A 155 4.43 2.71 22.37
C GLU A 155 4.58 2.09 20.97
N LEU A 156 4.59 2.91 19.91
CA LEU A 156 4.75 2.45 18.54
C LEU A 156 6.16 1.87 18.31
N MET A 157 7.19 2.45 18.92
CA MET A 157 8.58 1.99 18.77
C MET A 157 8.78 0.61 19.42
N GLU A 158 8.24 0.44 20.62
CA GLU A 158 8.25 -0.86 21.29
C GLU A 158 7.46 -1.91 20.49
N ALA A 159 6.34 -1.53 19.89
CA ALA A 159 5.56 -2.42 19.02
C ALA A 159 6.32 -2.83 17.74
N ILE A 160 7.17 -1.97 17.20
CA ILE A 160 8.07 -2.30 16.08
C ILE A 160 9.13 -3.30 16.53
N ASP A 161 9.82 -3.01 17.64
CA ASP A 161 10.94 -3.84 18.12
C ASP A 161 10.51 -5.22 18.62
N THR A 162 9.31 -5.34 19.17
CA THR A 162 8.70 -6.62 19.55
C THR A 162 8.12 -7.40 18.36
N GLY A 163 8.12 -6.81 17.15
CA GLY A 163 7.53 -7.41 15.95
C GLY A 163 6.00 -7.41 15.93
N LYS A 164 5.33 -6.77 16.90
CA LYS A 164 3.87 -6.62 16.94
C LYS A 164 3.34 -5.81 15.76
N VAL A 165 4.12 -4.82 15.30
CA VAL A 165 3.78 -3.93 14.18
C VAL A 165 4.95 -3.90 13.19
N SER A 166 4.67 -4.12 11.91
CA SER A 166 5.73 -3.99 10.88
C SER A 166 6.11 -2.54 10.66
N VAL A 167 7.36 -2.26 10.26
CA VAL A 167 7.85 -0.90 9.97
C VAL A 167 6.98 -0.16 8.94
N SER A 168 6.47 -0.89 7.95
CA SER A 168 5.55 -0.36 6.93
C SER A 168 4.19 0.03 7.50
N LEU A 169 3.66 -0.73 8.47
CA LEU A 169 2.43 -0.38 9.16
C LEU A 169 2.66 0.79 10.12
N ALA A 170 3.79 0.80 10.85
CA ALA A 170 4.12 1.87 11.77
C ALA A 170 4.23 3.24 11.07
N ALA A 171 4.84 3.30 9.89
CA ALA A 171 4.90 4.54 9.10
C ALA A 171 3.52 5.07 8.65
N LYS A 172 2.50 4.21 8.56
CA LYS A 172 1.11 4.60 8.31
C LYS A 172 0.42 5.06 9.60
N ILE A 173 0.62 4.33 10.70
CA ILE A 173 0.10 4.68 12.02
C ILE A 173 0.59 6.08 12.42
N ALA A 174 1.86 6.39 12.19
CA ALA A 174 2.46 7.69 12.50
C ALA A 174 1.84 8.89 11.76
N GLY A 175 0.97 8.64 10.75
CA GLY A 175 0.19 9.70 10.10
C GLY A 175 -1.18 9.96 10.74
N LEU A 176 -1.56 9.23 11.80
CA LEU A 176 -2.84 9.36 12.49
C LEU A 176 -2.74 10.30 13.71
N PRO A 177 -3.87 10.85 14.20
CA PRO A 177 -3.92 11.53 15.49
C PRO A 177 -3.45 10.61 16.65
N PRO A 178 -2.84 11.14 17.73
CA PRO A 178 -2.24 10.33 18.80
C PRO A 178 -3.17 9.26 19.40
N GLU A 179 -4.45 9.58 19.58
CA GLU A 179 -5.48 8.64 20.06
C GLU A 179 -5.64 7.40 19.15
N ASP A 180 -5.64 7.62 17.84
CA ASP A 180 -5.81 6.58 16.83
C ASP A 180 -4.51 5.78 16.65
N GLN A 181 -3.36 6.41 16.93
CA GLN A 181 -2.08 5.71 16.98
C GLN A 181 -2.05 4.68 18.12
N GLN A 182 -2.42 5.10 19.33
CA GLN A 182 -2.46 4.23 20.51
C GLN A 182 -3.40 3.04 20.30
N GLU A 183 -4.60 3.26 19.77
CA GLU A 183 -5.53 2.17 19.48
C GLU A 183 -5.02 1.26 18.35
N SER A 184 -4.36 1.82 17.31
CA SER A 184 -3.75 1.02 16.24
C SER A 184 -2.62 0.13 16.75
N VAL A 185 -1.76 0.66 17.62
CA VAL A 185 -0.69 -0.09 18.30
C VAL A 185 -1.27 -1.19 19.19
N ARG A 186 -2.31 -0.88 19.96
CA ARG A 186 -2.99 -1.85 20.83
C ARG A 186 -3.55 -3.01 20.01
N ARG A 187 -4.24 -2.74 18.90
CA ARG A 187 -4.85 -3.74 18.02
C ARG A 187 -3.86 -4.45 17.09
N GLY A 188 -2.65 -3.92 16.89
CA GLY A 188 -1.70 -4.44 15.91
C GLY A 188 -2.14 -4.24 14.45
N LYS A 189 -3.08 -3.34 14.20
CA LYS A 189 -3.60 -3.02 12.87
C LYS A 189 -3.99 -1.55 12.80
N LEU A 190 -3.96 -0.97 11.59
CA LEU A 190 -4.42 0.39 11.37
C LEU A 190 -5.90 0.51 11.77
N VAL A 191 -6.22 1.48 12.62
CA VAL A 191 -7.60 1.85 12.91
C VAL A 191 -8.08 2.75 11.79
N GLU A 192 -8.93 2.21 10.93
CA GLU A 192 -9.68 2.99 9.95
C GLU A 192 -11.03 3.32 10.58
N LYS A 193 -11.26 4.60 10.92
CA LYS A 193 -12.60 5.09 11.29
C LYS A 193 -13.48 5.01 10.04
N ARG A 194 -14.56 4.21 10.11
CA ARG A 194 -15.61 4.18 9.08
C ARG A 194 -16.25 5.57 8.97
N ASP A 195 -16.80 5.86 7.80
CA ASP A 195 -17.64 7.05 7.67
C ASP A 195 -18.82 6.93 8.64
N PRO A 196 -19.16 7.98 9.43
CA PRO A 196 -20.24 7.91 10.41
C PRO A 196 -21.61 7.56 9.82
N HIS A 197 -21.81 7.83 8.51
CA HIS A 197 -23.04 7.55 7.78
C HIS A 197 -22.84 6.46 6.71
N ASP A 198 -21.73 5.71 6.77
CA ASP A 198 -21.34 4.70 5.77
C ASP A 198 -21.37 5.25 4.31
N PHE A 199 -20.91 6.49 4.09
CA PHE A 199 -20.82 7.06 2.74
C PHE A 199 -19.61 6.53 1.96
N TYR A 200 -19.90 5.70 0.96
CA TYR A 200 -18.92 5.03 0.09
C TYR A 200 -19.33 5.20 -1.40
N PRO A 201 -18.85 6.25 -2.10
CA PRO A 201 -19.15 6.46 -3.51
C PRO A 201 -18.82 5.24 -4.37
N THR A 202 -19.70 4.89 -5.29
CA THR A 202 -19.56 3.72 -6.15
C THR A 202 -18.77 4.08 -7.40
N PRO A 203 -17.61 3.44 -7.68
CA PRO A 203 -16.88 3.71 -8.91
C PRO A 203 -17.74 3.42 -10.15
N ARG A 204 -17.68 4.30 -11.16
CA ARG A 204 -18.49 4.24 -12.38
C ARG A 204 -18.61 2.84 -13.00
N GLY A 205 -17.47 2.18 -13.21
CA GLY A 205 -17.39 0.86 -13.84
C GLY A 205 -18.11 -0.26 -13.07
N VAL A 206 -18.35 -0.08 -11.77
CA VAL A 206 -19.13 -1.01 -10.95
C VAL A 206 -20.61 -0.99 -11.34
N THR A 207 -21.17 0.20 -11.55
CA THR A 207 -22.56 0.37 -12.01
C THR A 207 -22.70 -0.02 -13.48
N GLU A 208 -21.73 0.33 -14.33
CA GLU A 208 -21.72 -0.10 -15.73
C GLU A 208 -21.69 -1.62 -15.87
N ALA A 209 -20.94 -2.32 -15.02
CA ALA A 209 -20.90 -3.78 -14.99
C ALA A 209 -22.26 -4.41 -14.66
N LEU A 210 -23.08 -3.77 -13.81
CA LEU A 210 -24.46 -4.21 -13.55
C LEU A 210 -25.32 -4.07 -14.81
N LEU A 211 -25.26 -2.91 -15.46
CA LEU A 211 -26.08 -2.60 -16.64
C LEU A 211 -25.74 -3.45 -17.87
N GLN A 212 -24.53 -4.00 -17.93
CA GLN A 212 -24.16 -5.01 -18.95
C GLN A 212 -24.89 -6.35 -18.78
N HIS A 213 -25.50 -6.62 -17.63
CA HIS A 213 -26.09 -7.92 -17.32
C HIS A 213 -27.56 -7.85 -16.90
N VAL A 214 -28.04 -6.67 -16.49
CA VAL A 214 -29.40 -6.52 -15.96
C VAL A 214 -30.09 -5.33 -16.62
N GLN A 215 -31.23 -5.61 -17.25
CA GLN A 215 -32.17 -4.58 -17.67
C GLN A 215 -33.16 -4.29 -16.55
N PHE A 216 -33.40 -2.99 -16.33
CA PHE A 216 -34.40 -2.49 -15.39
C PHE A 216 -35.55 -1.82 -16.18
N PRO A 217 -36.74 -1.68 -15.56
CA PRO A 217 -37.76 -0.75 -16.01
C PRO A 217 -37.21 0.68 -16.12
N ALA A 218 -37.89 1.52 -16.90
CA ALA A 218 -37.40 2.87 -17.21
C ALA A 218 -37.25 3.77 -15.97
N SER A 219 -38.09 3.57 -14.95
CA SER A 219 -38.03 4.32 -13.69
C SER A 219 -37.22 3.57 -12.64
N VAL A 220 -36.17 4.22 -12.12
CA VAL A 220 -35.29 3.68 -11.08
C VAL A 220 -35.17 4.68 -9.94
N TRP A 221 -35.12 4.17 -8.72
CA TRP A 221 -34.82 4.98 -7.53
C TRP A 221 -33.50 4.55 -6.89
N GLU A 222 -32.63 5.51 -6.64
CA GLU A 222 -31.44 5.37 -5.80
C GLU A 222 -31.65 6.08 -4.44
N PRO A 223 -31.98 5.34 -3.38
CA PRO A 223 -32.37 5.92 -2.08
C PRO A 223 -31.22 6.21 -1.09
N ALA A 224 -29.96 6.00 -1.49
CA ALA A 224 -28.78 6.40 -0.74
C ALA A 224 -27.74 6.99 -1.70
N CYS A 225 -28.18 8.02 -2.44
CA CYS A 225 -27.46 8.49 -3.62
C CYS A 225 -26.14 9.20 -3.33
N GLY A 226 -25.92 9.68 -2.11
CA GLY A 226 -24.70 10.37 -1.74
C GLY A 226 -24.38 11.54 -2.67
N ASP A 227 -23.32 11.43 -3.47
CA ASP A 227 -22.89 12.41 -4.47
C ASP A 227 -23.39 12.13 -5.90
N GLY A 228 -24.25 11.12 -6.09
CA GLY A 228 -24.85 10.77 -7.38
C GLY A 228 -24.08 9.73 -8.20
N ALA A 229 -23.07 9.07 -7.61
CA ALA A 229 -22.15 8.20 -8.35
C ALA A 229 -22.83 7.03 -9.11
N ILE A 230 -23.92 6.44 -8.60
CA ILE A 230 -24.72 5.46 -9.35
C ILE A 230 -25.75 6.19 -10.22
N SER A 231 -26.40 7.23 -9.69
CA SER A 231 -27.45 8.01 -10.36
C SER A 231 -27.01 8.50 -11.73
N GLU A 232 -25.83 9.11 -11.82
CA GLU A 232 -25.30 9.67 -13.06
C GLU A 232 -25.09 8.58 -14.12
N VAL A 233 -24.59 7.41 -13.72
CA VAL A 233 -24.38 6.29 -14.65
C VAL A 233 -25.73 5.76 -15.16
N LEU A 234 -26.72 5.66 -14.29
CA LEU A 234 -28.07 5.25 -14.66
C LEU A 234 -28.73 6.28 -15.60
N GLN A 235 -28.58 7.58 -15.34
CA GLN A 235 -29.10 8.64 -16.19
C GLN A 235 -28.44 8.62 -17.58
N VAL A 236 -27.12 8.47 -17.65
CA VAL A 236 -26.37 8.34 -18.91
C VAL A 236 -26.82 7.10 -19.69
N ALA A 237 -27.19 6.02 -19.01
CA ALA A 237 -27.76 4.82 -19.63
C ALA A 237 -29.23 4.95 -20.06
N GLY A 238 -29.85 6.12 -19.86
CA GLY A 238 -31.20 6.43 -20.34
C GLY A 238 -32.34 6.12 -19.36
N TYR A 239 -32.04 5.81 -18.09
CA TYR A 239 -33.06 5.61 -17.07
C TYR A 239 -33.58 6.95 -16.51
N SER A 240 -34.86 6.99 -16.16
CA SER A 240 -35.43 8.07 -15.35
C SER A 240 -35.12 7.79 -13.88
N VAL A 241 -34.14 8.51 -13.34
CA VAL A 241 -33.60 8.24 -12.00
C VAL A 241 -34.10 9.25 -10.98
N ASP A 242 -34.86 8.75 -10.02
CA ASP A 242 -35.12 9.44 -8.77
C ASP A 242 -33.96 9.20 -7.81
N SER A 243 -33.43 10.24 -7.17
CA SER A 243 -32.27 10.13 -6.29
C SER A 243 -32.56 10.81 -4.96
N SER A 244 -32.28 10.11 -3.86
CA SER A 244 -32.43 10.65 -2.52
C SER A 244 -31.38 10.12 -1.55
N ASP A 245 -31.09 10.86 -0.50
CA ASP A 245 -30.21 10.43 0.58
C ASP A 245 -30.69 10.96 1.94
N LEU A 246 -30.33 10.27 3.02
CA LEU A 246 -30.62 10.73 4.38
C LEU A 246 -29.86 12.03 4.72
N ILE A 247 -28.68 12.23 4.13
CA ILE A 247 -27.82 13.38 4.38
C ILE A 247 -27.64 14.17 3.08
N ASP A 248 -27.90 15.47 3.14
CA ASP A 248 -27.63 16.40 2.04
C ASP A 248 -26.13 16.45 1.72
N ARG A 249 -25.76 15.98 0.53
CA ARG A 249 -24.40 16.05 -0.02
C ARG A 249 -24.34 16.79 -1.35
N GLY A 250 -25.37 17.58 -1.66
CA GLY A 250 -25.47 18.35 -2.91
C GLY A 250 -25.99 17.57 -4.11
N TYR A 251 -26.54 16.37 -3.91
CA TYR A 251 -27.17 15.56 -4.96
C TYR A 251 -28.45 14.90 -4.45
N GLY A 252 -29.52 14.92 -5.25
CA GLY A 252 -30.81 14.30 -4.94
C GLY A 252 -31.62 15.00 -3.84
N ASP A 253 -32.77 14.43 -3.50
CA ASP A 253 -33.64 14.89 -2.42
C ASP A 253 -33.16 14.40 -1.05
N VAL A 254 -33.39 15.19 0.00
CA VAL A 254 -33.13 14.75 1.38
C VAL A 254 -34.31 13.92 1.89
N GLU A 255 -34.14 12.60 1.99
CA GLU A 255 -35.20 11.66 2.35
C GLU A 255 -34.66 10.45 3.15
N ASP A 256 -35.37 10.09 4.23
CA ASP A 256 -35.07 8.85 4.98
C ASP A 256 -35.76 7.65 4.34
N PHE A 257 -34.97 6.83 3.64
CA PHE A 257 -35.43 5.60 2.99
C PHE A 257 -36.13 4.61 3.94
N MET A 258 -35.77 4.62 5.23
CA MET A 258 -36.32 3.67 6.19
C MET A 258 -37.75 4.01 6.61
N THR A 259 -38.18 5.27 6.43
CA THR A 259 -39.48 5.77 6.92
C THR A 259 -40.41 6.28 5.83
N THR A 260 -39.90 6.50 4.61
CA THR A 260 -40.69 6.89 3.44
C THR A 260 -41.82 5.93 3.09
N SER A 261 -42.88 6.42 2.44
CA SER A 261 -43.94 5.61 1.82
C SER A 261 -43.85 5.54 0.28
N ARG A 262 -42.82 6.17 -0.30
CA ARG A 262 -42.58 6.21 -1.74
C ARG A 262 -42.35 4.80 -2.30
N ARG A 263 -42.89 4.54 -3.48
CA ARG A 263 -42.68 3.30 -4.24
C ARG A 263 -41.97 3.62 -5.55
N ALA A 264 -41.21 2.65 -6.06
CA ALA A 264 -40.51 2.76 -7.35
C ALA A 264 -40.62 1.44 -8.13
N GLU A 265 -40.48 1.50 -9.45
CA GLU A 265 -40.47 0.29 -10.30
C GLU A 265 -39.21 -0.54 -10.09
N SER A 266 -38.07 0.10 -9.84
CA SER A 266 -36.85 -0.57 -9.42
C SER A 266 -36.03 0.28 -8.47
N ILE A 267 -35.29 -0.38 -7.59
CA ILE A 267 -34.44 0.26 -6.59
C ILE A 267 -33.02 -0.25 -6.79
N ILE A 268 -32.06 0.64 -7.04
CA ILE A 268 -30.65 0.31 -7.25
C ILE A 268 -29.82 1.21 -6.34
N THR A 269 -28.97 0.65 -5.47
CA THR A 269 -28.12 1.46 -4.60
C THR A 269 -26.91 0.70 -4.05
N ASN A 270 -25.92 1.45 -3.57
CA ASN A 270 -24.92 0.98 -2.61
C ASN A 270 -25.38 1.39 -1.21
N PRO A 271 -26.05 0.51 -0.43
CA PRO A 271 -26.65 0.91 0.83
C PRO A 271 -25.60 1.11 1.93
N PRO A 272 -25.92 1.87 2.99
CA PRO A 272 -25.07 1.94 4.18
C PRO A 272 -24.90 0.53 4.79
N TYR A 273 -23.66 0.02 4.82
CA TYR A 273 -23.40 -1.38 5.16
C TYR A 273 -23.82 -1.78 6.57
N SER A 274 -23.85 -0.85 7.53
CA SER A 274 -24.37 -1.11 8.87
C SER A 274 -25.87 -1.40 8.92
N LYS A 275 -26.63 -1.00 7.89
CA LYS A 275 -28.09 -1.19 7.75
C LYS A 275 -28.47 -2.00 6.51
N ALA A 276 -27.54 -2.76 5.95
CA ALA A 276 -27.71 -3.42 4.66
C ALA A 276 -28.92 -4.39 4.63
N GLU A 277 -29.15 -5.14 5.71
CA GLU A 277 -30.27 -6.08 5.79
C GLU A 277 -31.61 -5.34 5.80
N GLU A 278 -31.73 -4.30 6.63
CA GLU A 278 -32.92 -3.47 6.73
C GLU A 278 -33.21 -2.76 5.41
N PHE A 279 -32.17 -2.27 4.72
CA PHE A 279 -32.29 -1.67 3.39
C PHE A 279 -32.83 -2.66 2.35
N VAL A 280 -32.31 -3.89 2.30
CA VAL A 280 -32.79 -4.93 1.38
C VAL A 280 -34.27 -5.23 1.63
N ARG A 281 -34.64 -5.49 2.90
CA ARG A 281 -36.03 -5.79 3.27
C ARG A 281 -36.95 -4.64 2.91
N ARG A 282 -36.54 -3.40 3.21
CA ARG A 282 -37.33 -2.22 2.90
C ARG A 282 -37.51 -2.03 1.39
N ALA A 283 -36.45 -2.19 0.60
CA ALA A 283 -36.52 -2.10 -0.84
C ALA A 283 -37.50 -3.13 -1.43
N LEU A 284 -37.47 -4.37 -0.94
CA LEU A 284 -38.41 -5.42 -1.37
C LEU A 284 -39.87 -5.09 -1.05
N GLU A 285 -40.16 -4.33 0.01
CA GLU A 285 -41.53 -3.89 0.33
C GLU A 285 -42.01 -2.74 -0.57
N LEU A 286 -41.09 -1.88 -1.02
CA LEU A 286 -41.37 -0.63 -1.72
C LEU A 286 -41.45 -0.77 -3.24
N THR A 287 -41.02 -1.90 -3.80
CA THR A 287 -41.14 -2.19 -5.22
C THR A 287 -41.85 -3.52 -5.48
N THR A 288 -42.40 -3.66 -6.68
CA THR A 288 -42.84 -4.94 -7.25
C THR A 288 -42.01 -5.32 -8.48
N GLY A 289 -40.93 -4.58 -8.77
CA GLY A 289 -40.00 -4.89 -9.85
C GLY A 289 -38.68 -5.41 -9.29
N LYS A 290 -37.57 -4.77 -9.66
CA LYS A 290 -36.23 -5.25 -9.32
C LYS A 290 -35.58 -4.45 -8.19
N VAL A 291 -34.82 -5.13 -7.36
CA VAL A 291 -33.95 -4.52 -6.35
C VAL A 291 -32.53 -4.96 -6.62
N ALA A 292 -31.60 -4.01 -6.80
CA ALA A 292 -30.18 -4.28 -6.94
C ALA A 292 -29.39 -3.59 -5.82
N MET A 293 -28.63 -4.37 -5.04
CA MET A 293 -27.81 -3.86 -3.93
C MET A 293 -26.35 -4.25 -4.13
N LEU A 294 -25.45 -3.28 -4.06
CA LEU A 294 -24.01 -3.53 -4.06
C LEU A 294 -23.56 -3.89 -2.63
N LEU A 295 -23.20 -5.15 -2.40
CA LEU A 295 -22.88 -5.64 -1.05
C LEU A 295 -21.61 -6.50 -1.03
N PRO A 296 -20.88 -6.56 0.10
CA PRO A 296 -19.79 -7.52 0.29
C PRO A 296 -20.28 -8.96 0.22
N LEU A 297 -19.47 -9.89 -0.29
CA LEU A 297 -19.82 -11.32 -0.33
C LEU A 297 -20.12 -11.91 1.05
N THR A 298 -19.47 -11.40 2.11
CA THR A 298 -19.72 -11.78 3.50
C THR A 298 -21.16 -11.49 3.95
N PHE A 299 -21.94 -10.72 3.18
CA PHE A 299 -23.37 -10.55 3.43
C PHE A 299 -24.14 -11.88 3.37
N LEU A 300 -23.68 -12.85 2.59
CA LEU A 300 -24.25 -14.21 2.52
C LEU A 300 -24.08 -15.01 3.82
N GLU A 301 -23.07 -14.69 4.62
CA GLU A 301 -22.66 -15.50 5.77
C GLU A 301 -23.44 -15.11 7.03
N SER A 302 -24.77 -15.32 7.04
CA SER A 302 -25.60 -15.10 8.23
C SER A 302 -26.88 -15.93 8.28
N GLU A 303 -27.07 -16.62 9.40
CA GLU A 303 -28.30 -17.33 9.74
C GLU A 303 -29.53 -16.40 9.76
N ARG A 304 -29.37 -15.14 10.22
CA ARG A 304 -30.51 -14.19 10.29
C ARG A 304 -31.06 -13.81 8.92
N ARG A 305 -30.23 -13.91 7.88
CA ARG A 305 -30.58 -13.53 6.50
C ARG A 305 -30.99 -14.69 5.62
N GLU A 306 -31.12 -15.90 6.16
CA GLU A 306 -31.58 -17.08 5.43
C GLU A 306 -32.84 -16.79 4.59
N SER A 307 -33.82 -16.08 5.18
CA SER A 307 -35.06 -15.67 4.50
C SER A 307 -34.84 -14.78 3.27
N LEU A 308 -33.75 -14.01 3.19
CA LEU A 308 -33.41 -13.17 2.04
C LEU A 308 -32.81 -13.98 0.88
N PHE A 309 -32.44 -15.24 1.09
CA PHE A 309 -31.75 -16.06 0.09
C PHE A 309 -32.53 -17.32 -0.28
N GLU A 310 -33.12 -18.03 0.69
CA GLU A 310 -33.83 -19.29 0.43
C GLU A 310 -35.31 -19.08 0.10
N ASN A 311 -35.92 -18.02 0.65
CA ASN A 311 -37.35 -17.75 0.56
C ASN A 311 -37.67 -16.40 -0.08
N SER A 312 -36.76 -15.88 -0.89
CA SER A 312 -36.90 -14.59 -1.55
C SER A 312 -36.90 -14.73 -3.07
N CYS A 313 -37.17 -13.62 -3.75
CA CYS A 313 -37.05 -13.49 -5.19
C CYS A 313 -35.61 -13.16 -5.67
N LEU A 314 -34.58 -13.56 -4.92
CA LEU A 314 -33.19 -13.36 -5.33
C LEU A 314 -32.92 -14.16 -6.60
N LYS A 315 -32.60 -13.47 -7.69
CA LYS A 315 -32.40 -14.09 -9.00
C LYS A 315 -30.92 -14.19 -9.36
N TRP A 316 -30.15 -13.13 -9.11
CA TRP A 316 -28.74 -13.06 -9.50
C TRP A 316 -27.82 -12.54 -8.40
N LEU A 317 -26.63 -13.13 -8.33
CA LEU A 317 -25.46 -12.61 -7.66
C LEU A 317 -24.34 -12.39 -8.69
N TYR A 318 -24.07 -11.13 -9.04
CA TYR A 318 -22.99 -10.78 -9.97
C TYR A 318 -21.72 -10.45 -9.20
N VAL A 319 -20.82 -11.44 -9.09
CA VAL A 319 -19.59 -11.37 -8.29
C VAL A 319 -18.48 -10.69 -9.09
N PHE A 320 -17.86 -9.66 -8.52
CA PHE A 320 -16.70 -9.01 -9.11
C PHE A 320 -15.45 -9.89 -9.01
N ARG A 321 -14.76 -10.08 -10.14
CA ARG A 321 -13.50 -10.84 -10.23
C ARG A 321 -12.34 -10.05 -9.63
N ASP A 322 -12.41 -8.74 -9.75
CA ASP A 322 -11.46 -7.77 -9.24
C ASP A 322 -11.85 -7.27 -7.85
N ARG A 323 -10.87 -6.69 -7.15
CA ARG A 323 -11.10 -6.10 -5.84
C ARG A 323 -11.37 -4.61 -6.01
N ILE A 324 -12.65 -4.28 -6.01
CA ILE A 324 -13.13 -2.92 -6.22
C ILE A 324 -12.57 -2.00 -5.12
N PRO A 325 -11.86 -0.92 -5.46
CA PRO A 325 -11.34 0.02 -4.50
C PRO A 325 -12.43 1.04 -4.11
N ILE A 326 -13.41 0.60 -3.30
CA ILE A 326 -14.44 1.49 -2.75
C ILE A 326 -13.88 2.17 -1.49
N TYR A 327 -13.81 3.50 -1.50
CA TYR A 327 -13.31 4.30 -0.37
C TYR A 327 -14.41 5.16 0.23
N LYS A 328 -14.17 5.63 1.45
CA LYS A 328 -15.03 6.64 2.09
C LYS A 328 -15.05 7.92 1.25
N GLY A 329 -16.19 8.62 1.27
CA GLY A 329 -16.33 9.91 0.58
C GLY A 329 -15.18 10.88 0.89
N GLY A 330 -14.63 11.51 -0.17
CA GLY A 330 -13.50 12.45 -0.07
C GLY A 330 -12.12 11.82 0.14
N ALA A 331 -12.00 10.49 0.18
CA ALA A 331 -10.68 9.83 0.21
C ALA A 331 -10.09 9.71 -1.20
N VAL A 332 -8.78 9.97 -1.32
CA VAL A 332 -8.03 9.72 -2.55
C VAL A 332 -7.90 8.22 -2.77
N ALA A 333 -8.29 7.74 -3.96
CA ALA A 333 -8.15 6.34 -4.34
C ALA A 333 -6.67 5.91 -4.26
N ARG A 334 -6.37 4.86 -3.49
CA ARG A 334 -5.01 4.36 -3.27
C ARG A 334 -4.97 2.84 -3.18
N GLY A 335 -4.38 2.20 -4.20
CA GLY A 335 -4.12 0.76 -4.25
C GLY A 335 -5.33 -0.10 -4.60
N ASN A 336 -5.18 -1.42 -4.47
CA ASN A 336 -6.24 -2.37 -4.80
C ASN A 336 -7.26 -2.48 -3.65
N GLY A 337 -8.54 -2.69 -4.00
CA GLY A 337 -9.56 -3.03 -3.02
C GLY A 337 -9.19 -4.28 -2.21
N ARG A 338 -9.79 -4.44 -1.04
CA ARG A 338 -9.56 -5.61 -0.16
C ARG A 338 -10.79 -6.49 0.02
N VAL A 339 -11.96 -5.94 -0.26
CA VAL A 339 -13.25 -6.60 -0.07
C VAL A 339 -13.71 -7.17 -1.41
N ALA A 340 -14.31 -8.36 -1.37
CA ALA A 340 -15.00 -8.94 -2.52
C ALA A 340 -16.45 -8.48 -2.48
N TYR A 341 -16.93 -7.90 -3.59
CA TYR A 341 -18.27 -7.36 -3.73
C TYR A 341 -19.06 -8.14 -4.78
N ALA A 342 -20.38 -8.03 -4.69
CA ALA A 342 -21.29 -8.46 -5.73
C ALA A 342 -22.50 -7.53 -5.81
N TRP A 343 -23.11 -7.47 -6.98
CA TRP A 343 -24.48 -6.98 -7.10
C TRP A 343 -25.45 -8.12 -6.78
N TYR A 344 -26.30 -7.91 -5.77
CA TYR A 344 -27.38 -8.80 -5.40
C TYR A 344 -28.66 -8.28 -6.06
N VAL A 345 -29.27 -9.09 -6.92
CA VAL A 345 -30.40 -8.67 -7.74
C VAL A 345 -31.60 -9.55 -7.46
N TRP A 346 -32.58 -8.97 -6.77
CA TRP A 346 -33.90 -9.53 -6.57
C TRP A 346 -34.84 -9.08 -7.69
N GLU A 347 -35.66 -10.00 -8.18
CA GLU A 347 -36.64 -9.74 -9.24
C GLU A 347 -37.97 -10.33 -8.81
N HIS A 348 -38.92 -9.47 -8.41
CA HIS A 348 -40.23 -9.93 -7.99
C HIS A 348 -40.90 -10.82 -9.04
N GLY A 349 -41.45 -11.95 -8.59
CA GLY A 349 -42.01 -12.97 -9.47
C GLY A 349 -41.01 -14.05 -9.91
N HIS A 350 -39.71 -13.87 -9.68
CA HIS A 350 -38.74 -14.94 -9.87
C HIS A 350 -39.03 -16.11 -8.90
N ALA A 351 -39.11 -17.31 -9.45
CA ALA A 351 -39.22 -18.55 -8.73
C ALA A 351 -38.09 -19.48 -9.16
N GLY A 352 -37.22 -19.87 -8.22
CA GLY A 352 -36.07 -20.71 -8.51
C GLY A 352 -34.88 -20.39 -7.60
N PRO A 353 -33.81 -21.19 -7.67
CA PRO A 353 -32.59 -20.91 -6.96
C PRO A 353 -31.86 -19.70 -7.56
N PRO A 354 -31.18 -18.88 -6.74
CA PRO A 354 -30.38 -17.77 -7.24
C PRO A 354 -29.20 -18.27 -8.08
N MET A 355 -28.86 -17.52 -9.13
CA MET A 355 -27.75 -17.81 -10.03
C MET A 355 -26.55 -16.90 -9.76
N ILE A 356 -25.35 -17.41 -10.03
CA ILE A 356 -24.09 -16.66 -9.87
C ILE A 356 -23.56 -16.27 -11.26
N GLY A 357 -23.32 -14.98 -11.45
CA GLY A 357 -22.62 -14.41 -12.60
C GLY A 357 -21.28 -13.79 -12.18
N TRP A 358 -20.36 -13.63 -13.13
CA TRP A 358 -19.05 -13.03 -12.86
C TRP A 358 -18.84 -11.77 -13.67
N VAL A 359 -18.53 -10.66 -13.00
CA VAL A 359 -18.35 -9.34 -13.61
C VAL A 359 -16.98 -8.76 -13.28
N HIS A 360 -16.60 -7.69 -13.96
CA HIS A 360 -15.33 -6.99 -13.74
C HIS A 360 -15.61 -5.49 -13.75
N SER A 361 -15.04 -4.72 -12.83
CA SER A 361 -15.35 -3.29 -12.73
C SER A 361 -14.73 -2.44 -13.84
N GLU A 362 -13.67 -2.94 -14.50
CA GLU A 362 -13.07 -2.28 -15.67
C GLU A 362 -12.95 -3.24 -16.87
N ARG A 363 -13.59 -2.97 -18.01
CA ARG A 363 -13.24 -3.67 -19.26
C ARG A 363 -12.50 -2.72 -20.20
N LYS A 364 -11.20 -3.00 -20.42
CA LYS A 364 -10.51 -2.63 -21.65
C LYS A 364 -11.17 -3.39 -22.80
N GLY A 365 -12.00 -2.71 -23.58
CA GLY A 365 -12.60 -3.23 -24.82
C GLY A 365 -13.99 -3.86 -24.64
N VAL A 366 -14.95 -3.24 -25.35
CA VAL A 366 -16.30 -3.71 -25.69
C VAL A 366 -17.29 -3.82 -24.51
N ILE A 367 -18.26 -2.91 -24.51
CA ILE A 367 -19.55 -3.07 -23.84
C ILE A 367 -20.24 -4.25 -24.53
N LEU A 368 -20.25 -5.42 -23.89
CA LEU A 368 -21.16 -6.48 -24.30
C LEU A 368 -22.55 -6.05 -23.81
N GLY A 369 -23.51 -5.97 -24.73
CA GLY A 369 -24.92 -5.88 -24.37
C GLY A 369 -25.33 -7.07 -23.49
N PRO A 370 -26.55 -7.02 -22.92
CA PRO A 370 -27.04 -8.06 -22.02
C PRO A 370 -26.83 -9.44 -22.62
N LEU A 371 -26.25 -10.36 -21.82
CA LEU A 371 -26.39 -11.78 -22.12
C LEU A 371 -27.89 -12.05 -22.19
N PRO A 372 -28.40 -12.68 -23.26
CA PRO A 372 -29.81 -12.97 -23.36
C PRO A 372 -30.21 -13.84 -22.17
N ASP A 373 -31.38 -13.56 -21.60
CA ASP A 373 -32.12 -14.60 -20.90
C ASP A 373 -32.20 -15.81 -21.87
N CYS A 374 -32.29 -17.03 -21.34
CA CYS A 374 -32.19 -18.26 -22.13
C CYS A 374 -33.37 -18.49 -23.13
N ASP A 375 -33.99 -17.45 -23.65
CA ASP A 375 -35.15 -17.44 -24.55
C ASP A 375 -34.84 -17.01 -25.99
N GLY A 376 -33.57 -16.76 -26.34
CA GLY A 376 -33.12 -16.81 -27.73
C GLY A 376 -33.42 -15.56 -28.58
N THR A 377 -33.67 -14.41 -27.97
CA THR A 377 -33.66 -13.13 -28.71
C THR A 377 -32.23 -12.63 -28.95
N ALA A 378 -31.93 -12.28 -30.19
CA ALA A 378 -30.60 -11.81 -30.61
C ALA A 378 -30.19 -10.49 -29.93
N PRO A 379 -28.89 -10.27 -29.67
CA PRO A 379 -28.39 -9.09 -28.97
C PRO A 379 -28.67 -7.81 -29.75
N ILE A 380 -29.20 -6.79 -29.06
CA ILE A 380 -29.21 -5.42 -29.57
C ILE A 380 -27.79 -4.87 -29.44
N THR A 381 -27.16 -4.59 -30.57
CA THR A 381 -25.88 -3.87 -30.60
C THR A 381 -26.17 -2.39 -30.35
N LEU A 382 -25.82 -1.90 -29.17
CA LEU A 382 -25.77 -0.45 -28.91
C LEU A 382 -24.44 0.06 -29.47
N ASP A 383 -24.51 0.69 -30.63
CA ASP A 383 -23.39 1.44 -31.20
C ASP A 383 -23.25 2.78 -30.45
N LEU A 384 -22.39 2.79 -29.43
CA LEU A 384 -22.00 4.00 -28.70
C LEU A 384 -20.81 4.73 -29.33
N SER A 385 -20.48 4.47 -30.61
CA SER A 385 -19.52 5.30 -31.34
C SER A 385 -20.02 6.72 -31.62
N ALA A 386 -21.27 7.04 -31.24
CA ALA A 386 -21.95 8.29 -31.56
C ALA A 386 -22.61 9.01 -30.37
N THR A 387 -22.09 8.89 -29.14
CA THR A 387 -22.38 9.91 -28.11
C THR A 387 -21.30 10.98 -28.16
N GLU A 388 -21.58 12.07 -28.87
CA GLU A 388 -20.76 13.27 -28.84
C GLU A 388 -20.60 13.75 -27.39
N MET A 389 -19.35 13.93 -26.97
CA MET A 389 -19.05 14.65 -25.75
C MET A 389 -19.60 16.08 -25.89
N PRO A 390 -20.14 16.70 -24.82
CA PRO A 390 -20.54 18.10 -24.87
C PRO A 390 -19.37 18.95 -25.38
N ASP A 391 -19.59 19.78 -26.41
CA ASP A 391 -18.55 20.55 -27.12
C ASP A 391 -17.56 21.25 -26.17
N ASN A 392 -18.04 21.73 -25.02
CA ASN A 392 -17.25 22.41 -24.01
C ASN A 392 -16.13 21.52 -23.42
N ARG A 393 -16.41 20.24 -23.15
CA ARG A 393 -15.40 19.31 -22.59
C ARG A 393 -14.42 18.84 -23.67
N GLN A 394 -14.88 18.74 -24.92
CA GLN A 394 -13.99 18.45 -26.04
C GLN A 394 -12.98 19.59 -26.27
N LEU A 395 -13.41 20.86 -26.16
CA LEU A 395 -12.54 22.02 -26.25
C LEU A 395 -11.53 22.09 -25.09
N GLU A 396 -11.93 21.75 -23.87
CA GLU A 396 -11.02 21.66 -22.71
C GLU A 396 -9.91 20.63 -22.95
N LEU A 397 -10.27 19.41 -23.37
CA LEU A 397 -9.30 18.34 -23.63
C LEU A 397 -8.35 18.69 -24.77
N ILE A 398 -8.82 19.37 -25.82
CA ILE A 398 -7.96 19.87 -26.90
C ILE A 398 -6.96 20.91 -26.36
N SER A 399 -7.40 21.77 -25.44
CA SER A 399 -6.51 22.77 -24.80
C SER A 399 -5.48 22.11 -23.89
N GLU A 400 -5.88 21.11 -23.10
CA GLU A 400 -4.98 20.35 -22.20
C GLU A 400 -3.94 19.55 -22.99
N LEU A 401 -4.38 18.87 -24.06
CA LEU A 401 -3.46 18.16 -24.95
C LEU A 401 -2.45 19.11 -25.60
N ARG A 402 -2.88 20.31 -26.01
CA ARG A 402 -1.97 21.34 -26.56
C ARG A 402 -0.89 21.70 -25.54
N ILE A 403 -1.28 22.04 -24.31
CA ILE A 403 -0.35 22.41 -23.23
C ILE A 403 0.65 21.28 -22.99
N HIS A 404 0.16 20.04 -22.91
CA HIS A 404 0.99 18.88 -22.66
C HIS A 404 2.05 18.66 -23.75
N ILE A 405 1.70 18.88 -25.02
CA ILE A 405 2.64 18.81 -26.15
C ILE A 405 3.66 19.95 -26.08
N GLU A 406 3.22 21.18 -25.82
CA GLU A 406 4.10 22.35 -25.74
C GLU A 406 5.13 22.22 -24.59
N GLU A 407 4.70 21.79 -23.40
CA GLU A 407 5.59 21.56 -22.24
C GLU A 407 6.63 20.46 -22.49
N ALA A 408 6.20 19.35 -23.11
CA ALA A 408 7.12 18.27 -23.41
C ALA A 408 8.18 18.68 -24.46
N HIS A 409 7.84 19.61 -25.36
CA HIS A 409 8.76 20.18 -26.34
C HIS A 409 9.79 21.10 -25.68
N GLU A 410 9.35 21.99 -24.78
CA GLU A 410 10.22 22.89 -24.01
C GLU A 410 11.24 22.13 -23.15
N LEU A 411 10.83 20.97 -22.59
CA LEU A 411 11.69 20.12 -21.76
C LEU A 411 12.67 19.26 -22.56
N GLY A 412 12.69 19.35 -23.90
CA GLY A 412 13.58 18.58 -24.77
C GLY A 412 13.39 17.07 -24.66
N ARG A 413 12.19 16.61 -24.26
CA ARG A 413 11.90 15.17 -24.16
C ARG A 413 11.83 14.59 -25.57
N PRO A 414 12.45 13.43 -25.85
CA PRO A 414 12.28 12.75 -27.12
C PRO A 414 10.79 12.34 -27.27
N MET A 415 10.08 13.01 -28.18
CA MET A 415 8.66 12.82 -28.42
C MET A 415 8.44 11.68 -29.42
N GLN A 416 8.01 10.52 -28.94
CA GLN A 416 7.24 9.60 -29.79
C GLN A 416 5.77 9.96 -29.57
N ALA A 417 5.10 10.45 -30.62
CA ALA A 417 3.71 10.90 -30.57
C ALA A 417 2.79 9.84 -29.95
N ASP A 418 2.99 8.57 -30.32
CA ASP A 418 2.21 7.44 -29.83
C ASP A 418 2.38 7.22 -28.32
N LEU A 419 3.57 7.44 -27.77
CA LEU A 419 3.85 7.25 -26.34
C LEU A 419 3.27 8.40 -25.52
N LEU A 420 3.46 9.64 -25.98
CA LEU A 420 2.91 10.83 -25.32
C LEU A 420 1.39 10.82 -25.33
N LEU A 421 0.79 10.43 -26.46
CA LEU A 421 -0.65 10.32 -26.58
C LEU A 421 -1.21 9.17 -25.74
N SER A 422 -0.49 8.05 -25.64
CA SER A 422 -0.86 6.94 -24.75
C SER A 422 -0.76 7.35 -23.28
N GLU A 423 0.30 8.05 -22.86
CA GLU A 423 0.46 8.55 -21.49
C GLU A 423 -0.65 9.55 -21.13
N TRP A 424 -0.96 10.48 -22.05
CA TRP A 424 -2.02 11.45 -21.86
C TRP A 424 -3.41 10.82 -21.85
N ALA A 425 -3.68 9.86 -22.75
CA ALA A 425 -4.94 9.13 -22.78
C ALA A 425 -5.16 8.32 -21.49
N ASP A 426 -4.10 7.70 -20.97
CA ASP A 426 -4.13 7.01 -19.68
C ASP A 426 -4.36 7.98 -18.51
N TRP A 427 -3.77 9.18 -18.55
CA TRP A 427 -3.92 10.20 -17.50
C TRP A 427 -5.34 10.78 -17.43
N GLU A 428 -5.95 11.05 -18.59
CA GLU A 428 -7.31 11.58 -18.71
C GLU A 428 -8.39 10.48 -18.69
N GLY A 429 -8.00 9.20 -18.62
CA GLY A 429 -8.93 8.07 -18.55
C GLY A 429 -9.74 7.87 -19.83
N MET A 430 -9.17 8.18 -21.00
CA MET A 430 -9.83 8.05 -22.31
C MET A 430 -9.17 6.98 -23.20
N THR A 431 -9.87 6.56 -24.26
CA THR A 431 -9.29 5.59 -25.21
C THR A 431 -8.24 6.25 -26.12
N LEU A 432 -7.22 5.50 -26.52
CA LEU A 432 -6.20 5.98 -27.47
C LEU A 432 -6.83 6.45 -28.78
N THR A 433 -7.83 5.73 -29.30
CA THR A 433 -8.55 6.11 -30.54
C THR A 433 -9.28 7.46 -30.41
N PHE A 434 -9.78 7.78 -29.21
CA PHE A 434 -10.41 9.07 -28.94
C PHE A 434 -9.36 10.19 -28.82
N ALA A 435 -8.24 9.94 -28.14
CA ALA A 435 -7.12 10.88 -28.08
C ALA A 435 -6.53 11.18 -29.47
N GLU A 436 -6.41 10.19 -30.35
CA GLU A 436 -6.01 10.36 -31.75
C GLU A 436 -6.98 11.25 -32.54
N ARG A 437 -8.28 11.20 -32.22
CA ARG A 437 -9.28 12.08 -32.81
C ARG A 437 -9.09 13.52 -32.36
N LEU A 438 -8.87 13.75 -31.06
CA LEU A 438 -8.61 15.08 -30.51
C LEU A 438 -7.29 15.69 -31.05
N MET A 439 -6.26 14.87 -31.24
CA MET A 439 -5.00 15.32 -31.83
C MET A 439 -5.20 15.89 -33.24
N LYS A 440 -6.11 15.33 -34.04
CA LYS A 440 -6.39 15.83 -35.41
C LYS A 440 -7.03 17.22 -35.43
N GLU A 441 -7.70 17.60 -34.34
CA GLU A 441 -8.34 18.92 -34.16
C GLU A 441 -7.35 20.01 -33.69
N LEU A 442 -6.12 19.62 -33.30
CA LEU A 442 -5.10 20.59 -32.91
C LEU A 442 -4.63 21.46 -34.10
N PRO A 443 -4.18 22.71 -33.84
CA PRO A 443 -3.50 23.52 -34.84
C PRO A 443 -2.32 22.76 -35.48
N ALA A 444 -2.10 22.97 -36.78
CA ALA A 444 -1.04 22.29 -37.53
C ALA A 444 0.36 22.56 -36.95
N GLU A 445 0.56 23.75 -36.35
CA GLU A 445 1.79 24.16 -35.69
C GLU A 445 2.12 23.29 -34.47
N VAL A 446 1.11 22.97 -33.65
CA VAL A 446 1.25 22.12 -32.45
C VAL A 446 1.49 20.66 -32.85
N ARG A 447 0.76 20.17 -33.86
CA ARG A 447 1.01 18.84 -34.43
C ARG A 447 2.42 18.71 -35.01
N GLY A 448 2.95 19.77 -35.61
CA GLY A 448 4.31 19.83 -36.12
C GLY A 448 5.40 19.68 -35.04
N LEU A 449 5.11 19.93 -33.76
CA LEU A 449 6.04 19.68 -32.65
C LEU A 449 6.24 18.18 -32.38
N LEU A 450 5.25 17.35 -32.72
CA LEU A 450 5.32 15.90 -32.59
C LEU A 450 6.10 15.25 -33.75
N ASP A 451 6.07 15.86 -34.93
CA ASP A 451 6.74 15.35 -36.14
C ASP A 451 8.21 15.82 -36.27
N ASN A 452 8.54 17.01 -35.75
CA ASN A 452 9.88 17.59 -35.82
C ASN A 452 10.61 17.36 -34.50
N GLY A 453 11.33 16.25 -34.39
CA GLY A 453 12.20 15.98 -33.26
C GLY A 453 13.17 17.14 -32.95
N LEU A 454 13.33 17.41 -31.64
CA LEU A 454 14.18 18.39 -30.95
C LEU A 454 14.34 19.79 -31.60
N PRO A 455 14.08 20.89 -30.86
CA PRO A 455 14.48 22.21 -31.32
C PRO A 455 16.01 22.27 -31.51
N PRO A 456 16.53 23.03 -32.49
CA PRO A 456 17.96 23.17 -32.69
C PRO A 456 18.60 23.74 -31.44
N ALA A 457 19.67 23.08 -30.96
CA ALA A 457 20.41 23.49 -29.78
C ALA A 457 20.83 24.96 -29.88
N ALA A 458 20.38 25.77 -28.91
CA ALA A 458 20.83 27.14 -28.70
C ALA A 458 22.06 27.17 -27.79
#